data_AF-A0AAV9ETF2-F1
#
_entry.id   AF-A0AAV9ETF2-F1
#
_cell.length_a   1.000
_cell.length_b   1.000
_cell.length_c   1.000
_cell.angle_alpha   90.00
_cell.angle_beta   90.00
_cell.angle_gamma   90.00
#
_symmetry.space_group_name_H-M   'P 1'
#
loop_
_entity.id
_entity.type
_entity.pdbx_description
1 polymer ?
#
loop_
_entity_poly.entity_id
_entity_poly.type
_entity_poly.pdbx_seq_one_letter_code
_entity_poly.pdbx_strand_id
1 'polypeptide(L)'
;MRWRDAPDDVVNDDTQPIIGRSIIYWEEMILRRFAGQVANPTTVGELDQMVMLAGQGVGLVNDIVPAAEVIRRYVEGVKAIIEGLNDDYLRNSNDAPITTTAAAVTIATDDECNKGCWSWLPRFRF
;
A
#
# COMPACT_ATOMS: atom_id res chain seq x y z
N MET A 1 -5.66 -17.02 -0.98
CA MET A 1 -5.58 -17.05 0.50
C MET A 1 -7.00 -17.10 1.07
N ARG A 2 -7.27 -17.98 2.04
CA ARG A 2 -8.52 -17.97 2.83
C ARG A 2 -8.25 -17.22 4.13
N TRP A 3 -8.96 -16.14 4.39
CA TRP A 3 -8.87 -15.42 5.67
C TRP A 3 -9.27 -16.37 6.81
N ARG A 4 -8.52 -16.33 7.92
CA ARG A 4 -8.84 -17.06 9.14
C ARG A 4 -9.13 -16.03 10.21
N ASP A 5 -10.25 -16.20 10.88
CA ASP A 5 -10.60 -15.36 12.03
C ASP A 5 -9.60 -15.60 13.17
N ALA A 6 -9.45 -14.59 14.01
CA ALA A 6 -8.66 -14.73 15.22
C ALA A 6 -9.31 -15.79 16.12
N PRO A 7 -8.52 -16.61 16.84
CA PRO A 7 -9.05 -17.49 17.86
C PRO A 7 -9.78 -16.71 18.97
N ASP A 8 -10.86 -17.28 19.52
CA ASP A 8 -11.67 -16.63 20.56
C ASP A 8 -10.94 -16.53 21.92
N ASP A 9 -9.84 -17.27 22.10
CA ASP A 9 -9.03 -17.33 23.32
C ASP A 9 -7.88 -16.32 23.36
N VAL A 10 -7.78 -15.43 22.36
CA VAL A 10 -6.77 -14.37 22.35
C VAL A 10 -7.12 -13.32 23.42
N VAL A 11 -6.36 -13.34 24.51
CA VAL A 11 -6.45 -12.35 25.60
C VAL A 11 -5.20 -11.48 25.64
N ASN A 12 -5.36 -10.23 26.07
CA ASN A 12 -4.21 -9.36 26.33
C ASN A 12 -3.41 -9.88 27.52
N ASP A 13 -2.09 -9.85 27.40
CA ASP A 13 -1.18 -10.21 28.49
C ASP A 13 -0.99 -9.05 29.47
N ASP A 14 -1.72 -9.10 30.58
CA ASP A 14 -1.64 -8.10 31.66
C ASP A 14 -0.34 -8.16 32.47
N THR A 15 0.48 -9.20 32.29
CA THR A 15 1.79 -9.32 32.97
C THR A 15 2.87 -8.47 32.31
N GLN A 16 2.66 -8.02 31.06
CA GLN A 16 3.62 -7.14 30.39
C GLN A 16 3.76 -5.80 31.13
N PRO A 17 4.99 -5.26 31.19
CA PRO A 17 5.25 -4.01 31.87
C PRO A 17 4.48 -2.87 31.21
N ILE A 18 4.04 -1.93 32.04
CA ILE A 18 3.45 -0.67 31.59
C ILE A 18 4.58 0.24 31.15
N ILE A 19 4.60 0.57 29.86
CA ILE A 19 5.66 1.37 29.23
C ILE A 19 5.21 2.79 28.92
N GLY A 20 3.90 3.07 28.98
CA GLY A 20 3.40 4.42 28.72
C GLY A 20 1.90 4.56 28.92
N ARG A 21 1.40 5.74 28.55
CA ARG A 21 -0.02 6.09 28.57
C ARG A 21 -0.36 6.98 27.38
N SER A 22 -1.60 6.94 26.93
CA SER A 22 -2.10 7.79 25.84
C SER A 22 -3.57 8.14 26.07
N ILE A 23 -4.03 9.25 25.52
CA ILE A 23 -5.45 9.60 25.54
C ILE A 23 -6.06 9.17 24.21
N ILE A 24 -6.98 8.21 24.23
CA ILE A 24 -7.70 7.71 23.06
C ILE A 24 -9.20 7.88 23.35
N TYR A 25 -9.93 8.53 22.43
CA TYR A 25 -11.35 8.86 22.63
C TYR A 25 -11.67 9.50 23.99
N TRP A 26 -10.82 10.43 24.43
CA TRP A 26 -10.97 11.18 25.70
C TRP A 26 -10.72 10.36 26.98
N GLU A 27 -10.36 9.08 26.84
CA GLU A 27 -10.04 8.21 27.96
C GLU A 27 -8.52 7.94 28.04
N GLU A 28 -8.00 7.87 29.27
CA GLU A 28 -6.62 7.50 29.53
C GLU A 28 -6.46 5.98 29.34
N MET A 29 -5.62 5.59 28.39
CA MET A 29 -5.30 4.20 28.08
C MET A 29 -3.88 3.87 28.53
N ILE A 30 -3.73 2.71 29.17
CA ILE A 30 -2.43 2.17 29.59
C ILE A 30 -1.79 1.47 28.40
N LEU A 31 -0.57 1.85 28.07
CA LEU A 31 0.25 1.19 27.05
C LEU A 31 1.17 0.17 27.71
N ARG A 32 0.93 -1.11 27.41
CA ARG A 32 1.82 -2.22 27.81
C ARG A 32 2.80 -2.55 26.70
N ARG A 33 3.92 -3.18 27.07
CA ARG A 33 4.87 -3.70 26.08
C ARG A 33 4.17 -4.67 25.12
N PHE A 34 4.42 -4.50 23.82
CA PHE A 34 3.76 -5.21 22.73
C PHE A 34 2.29 -4.85 22.45
N ALA A 35 1.73 -3.84 23.12
CA ALA A 35 0.44 -3.30 22.73
C ALA A 35 0.53 -2.71 21.31
N GLY A 36 -0.41 -3.08 20.44
CA GLY A 36 -0.50 -2.59 19.05
C GLY A 36 -1.13 -1.21 18.92
N GLN A 37 -1.27 -0.45 20.01
CA GLN A 37 -1.83 0.89 19.96
C GLN A 37 -0.82 1.85 19.32
N VAL A 38 -1.27 2.58 18.31
CA VAL A 38 -0.43 3.55 17.59
C VAL A 38 -0.20 4.78 18.47
N ALA A 39 1.05 5.20 18.57
CA ALA A 39 1.40 6.42 19.29
C ALA A 39 0.71 7.65 18.66
N ASN A 40 0.10 8.47 19.51
CA ASN A 40 -0.52 9.73 19.11
C ASN A 40 0.20 10.90 19.82
N PRO A 41 -0.16 12.16 19.53
CA PRO A 41 0.49 13.31 20.16
C PRO A 41 0.34 13.39 21.69
N THR A 42 -0.61 12.65 22.30
CA THR A 42 -0.82 12.59 23.74
C THR A 42 -0.11 11.40 24.40
N THR A 43 0.54 10.54 23.61
CA THR A 43 1.28 9.38 24.10
C THR A 43 2.55 9.82 24.84
N VAL A 44 2.73 9.31 26.05
CA VAL A 44 3.92 9.52 26.90
C VAL A 44 4.46 8.18 27.41
N GLY A 45 5.78 8.07 27.58
CA GLY A 45 6.44 6.85 28.08
C GLY A 45 7.72 6.46 27.32
N GLU A 46 8.08 5.18 27.41
CA GLU A 46 9.25 4.55 26.78
C GLU A 46 8.95 4.15 25.33
N LEU A 47 9.18 5.07 24.39
CA LEU A 47 8.88 4.88 22.96
C LEU A 47 9.69 3.75 22.31
N ASP A 48 10.91 3.50 22.79
CA ASP A 48 11.81 2.44 22.34
C ASP A 48 11.29 1.03 22.68
N GLN A 49 10.45 0.92 23.72
CA GLN A 49 9.78 -0.31 24.12
C GLN A 49 8.39 -0.49 23.47
N MET A 50 7.90 0.51 22.73
CA MET A 50 6.62 0.46 22.01
C MET A 50 6.75 -0.25 20.66
N VAL A 51 5.66 -0.86 20.19
CA VAL A 51 5.61 -1.48 18.86
C VAL A 51 5.31 -0.40 17.82
N MET A 52 6.37 0.17 17.27
CA MET A 52 6.27 1.14 16.18
C MET A 52 6.11 0.40 14.85
N LEU A 53 4.86 0.14 14.47
CA LEU A 53 4.51 -0.53 13.22
C LEU A 53 4.90 0.34 12.02
N ALA A 54 5.89 -0.11 11.25
CA ALA A 54 6.33 0.55 10.02
C ALA A 54 6.70 -0.48 8.94
N GLY A 55 6.39 -0.15 7.68
CA GLY A 55 6.81 -0.94 6.52
C GLY A 55 8.24 -0.62 6.10
N GLN A 56 8.84 -1.48 5.26
CA GLN A 56 10.20 -1.29 4.73
C GLN A 56 10.38 0.05 3.98
N GLY A 57 9.30 0.57 3.38
CA GLY A 57 9.32 1.85 2.69
C GLY A 57 9.45 3.08 3.59
N VAL A 58 9.38 2.94 4.93
CA VAL A 58 9.46 4.08 5.86
C VAL A 58 10.78 4.85 5.74
N GLY A 59 11.87 4.18 5.34
CA GLY A 59 13.17 4.81 5.12
C GLY A 59 13.21 5.80 3.95
N LEU A 60 12.18 5.83 3.10
CA LEU A 60 12.03 6.81 2.01
C LEU A 60 11.22 8.04 2.43
N VAL A 61 10.61 8.03 3.61
CA VAL A 61 9.82 9.15 4.15
C VAL A 61 10.75 10.12 4.85
N ASN A 62 10.98 11.29 4.25
CA ASN A 62 11.94 12.30 4.75
C ASN A 62 11.27 13.54 5.35
N ASP A 63 9.96 13.70 5.17
CA ASP A 63 9.20 14.85 5.67
C ASP A 63 7.79 14.47 6.13
N ILE A 64 7.22 15.30 7.00
CA ILE A 64 5.86 15.15 7.51
C ILE A 64 5.01 16.20 6.80
N VAL A 65 4.11 15.75 5.93
CA VAL A 65 3.24 16.63 5.14
C VAL A 65 1.78 16.22 5.27
N PRO A 66 0.83 17.13 4.97
CA PRO A 66 -0.59 16.78 4.92
C PRO A 66 -0.86 15.66 3.91
N ALA A 67 -1.87 14.84 4.18
CA ALA A 67 -2.23 13.71 3.30
C ALA A 67 -2.47 14.13 1.84
N ALA A 68 -3.09 15.30 1.62
CA ALA A 68 -3.33 15.84 0.29
C ALA A 68 -2.02 16.05 -0.51
N GLU A 69 -0.96 16.51 0.17
CA GLU A 69 0.35 16.74 -0.44
C GLU A 69 1.05 15.43 -0.80
N VAL A 70 0.90 14.39 0.04
CA VAL A 70 1.41 13.03 -0.26
C VAL A 70 0.85 12.52 -1.59
N ILE A 71 -0.47 12.60 -1.75
CA ILE A 71 -1.15 12.12 -2.96
C ILE A 71 -0.74 12.92 -4.19
N ARG A 72 -0.65 14.25 -4.05
CA ARG A 72 -0.21 15.13 -5.14
C ARG A 72 1.18 14.74 -5.65
N ARG A 73 2.16 14.61 -4.74
CA ARG A 73 3.53 14.20 -5.06
C ARG A 73 3.60 12.81 -5.67
N TYR A 74 2.79 11.88 -5.18
CA TYR A 74 2.72 10.53 -5.73
C TYR A 74 2.27 10.53 -7.19
N VAL A 75 1.17 11.21 -7.51
CA VAL A 75 0.63 11.26 -8.87
C VAL A 75 1.59 11.96 -9.83
N GLU A 76 2.16 13.10 -9.42
CA GLU A 76 3.15 13.83 -10.22
C GLU A 76 4.43 13.02 -10.44
N GLY A 77 4.93 12.34 -9.40
CA GLY A 77 6.12 11.49 -9.49
C GLY A 77 5.91 10.31 -10.43
N VAL A 78 4.78 9.61 -10.31
CA VAL A 78 4.43 8.49 -11.21
C VAL A 78 4.32 8.97 -12.66
N LYS A 79 3.67 10.11 -12.90
CA LYS A 79 3.56 10.68 -14.26
C LYS A 79 4.95 10.95 -14.85
N ALA A 80 5.83 11.62 -14.10
CA ALA A 80 7.18 11.94 -14.57
C ALA A 80 8.01 10.68 -14.86
N ILE A 81 7.89 9.63 -14.05
CA ILE A 81 8.57 8.36 -14.27
C ILE A 81 8.07 7.68 -15.54
N ILE A 82 6.74 7.62 -15.75
CA ILE A 82 6.16 6.99 -16.93
C ILE A 82 6.58 7.73 -18.21
N GLU A 83 6.53 9.05 -18.21
CA GLU A 83 6.94 9.88 -19.35
C GLU A 83 8.43 9.68 -19.67
N GLY A 84 9.30 9.73 -18.65
CA GLY A 84 10.73 9.48 -18.84
C GLY A 84 11.05 8.08 -19.35
N LEU A 85 10.41 7.04 -18.81
CA LEU A 85 10.59 5.66 -19.27
C LEU A 85 10.11 5.46 -20.71
N ASN A 86 9.01 6.11 -21.09
CA ASN A 86 8.49 6.06 -22.44
C ASN A 86 9.48 6.70 -23.43
N ASP A 87 10.04 7.86 -23.10
CA ASP A 87 11.00 8.56 -23.95
C ASP A 87 12.29 7.74 -24.11
N ASP A 88 12.81 7.17 -23.03
CA ASP A 88 13.98 6.29 -23.06
C ASP A 88 13.72 5.03 -23.90
N TYR A 89 12.55 4.42 -23.78
CA TYR A 89 12.17 3.25 -24.56
C TYR A 89 12.09 3.58 -26.06
N LEU A 90 11.43 4.69 -26.42
CA LEU A 90 11.30 5.13 -27.81
C LEU A 90 12.67 5.48 -28.41
N ARG A 91 13.53 6.18 -27.66
CA ARG A 91 14.89 6.50 -28.10
C ARG A 91 15.70 5.24 -28.41
N ASN A 92 15.72 4.28 -27.48
CA ASN A 92 16.47 3.04 -27.64
C ASN A 92 15.91 2.13 -28.76
N SER A 93 14.61 2.24 -29.06
CA SER A 93 13.99 1.49 -30.17
C SER A 93 14.38 2.01 -31.56
N ASN A 94 14.67 3.31 -31.70
CA ASN A 94 15.07 3.93 -32.96
C ASN A 94 16.56 3.70 -33.31
N ASP A 95 17.38 3.39 -32.31
CA ASP A 95 18.81 3.08 -32.48
C ASP A 95 19.08 1.57 -32.75
N ALA A 96 18.05 0.72 -32.64
CA ALA A 96 18.15 -0.69 -33.03
C ALA A 96 18.11 -0.82 -34.56
N PRO A 97 19.03 -1.59 -35.20
CA PRO A 97 18.98 -1.77 -36.64
C PRO A 97 17.65 -2.41 -37.04
N ILE A 98 16.86 -1.67 -37.82
CA ILE A 98 15.58 -2.13 -38.34
C ILE A 98 15.86 -3.29 -39.30
N THR A 99 15.82 -4.53 -38.79
CA THR A 99 15.66 -5.70 -39.65
C THR A 99 14.17 -5.78 -39.94
N THR A 100 13.73 -5.12 -41.01
CA THR A 100 12.34 -5.15 -41.47
C THR A 100 11.97 -6.57 -41.88
N THR A 101 11.49 -7.36 -40.92
CA THR A 101 10.55 -8.45 -41.20
C THR A 101 9.19 -7.91 -40.79
N ALA A 102 8.40 -7.52 -41.78
CA ALA A 102 7.02 -7.08 -41.59
C ALA A 102 6.18 -8.25 -41.07
N ALA A 103 6.14 -8.43 -39.75
CA ALA A 103 5.09 -9.19 -39.10
C ALA A 103 3.96 -8.20 -38.80
N ALA A 104 2.88 -8.27 -39.60
CA ALA A 104 1.67 -7.52 -39.35
C ALA A 104 1.14 -7.90 -37.95
N VAL A 105 1.20 -6.95 -37.01
CA VAL A 105 0.48 -7.06 -35.73
C VAL A 105 -0.97 -6.74 -36.03
N THR A 106 -1.78 -7.78 -36.21
CA THR A 106 -3.24 -7.65 -36.20
C THR A 106 -3.65 -7.37 -34.76
N ILE A 107 -3.96 -6.12 -34.45
CA ILE A 107 -4.63 -5.75 -33.20
C ILE A 107 -6.04 -6.32 -33.30
N ALA A 108 -6.35 -7.34 -32.50
CA ALA A 108 -7.70 -7.85 -32.37
C ALA A 108 -8.58 -6.71 -31.83
N THR A 109 -9.51 -6.23 -32.66
CA THR A 109 -10.55 -5.30 -32.23
C THR A 109 -11.47 -6.00 -31.23
N ASP A 110 -11.85 -5.29 -30.16
CA ASP A 110 -12.54 -5.74 -28.93
C ASP A 110 -13.85 -6.56 -29.07
N ASP A 111 -14.31 -6.90 -30.28
CA ASP A 111 -15.60 -7.57 -30.51
C ASP A 111 -15.62 -9.06 -30.11
N GLU A 112 -14.47 -9.75 -30.03
CA GLU A 112 -14.43 -11.17 -29.61
C GLU A 112 -14.40 -11.37 -28.09
N CYS A 113 -14.03 -10.35 -27.30
CA CYS A 113 -13.97 -10.49 -25.83
C CYS A 113 -15.37 -10.53 -25.19
N ASN A 114 -16.39 -9.97 -25.85
CA ASN A 114 -17.70 -9.75 -25.23
C ASN A 114 -18.66 -10.96 -25.26
N LYS A 115 -18.31 -12.06 -25.96
CA LYS A 115 -19.21 -13.23 -26.10
C LYS A 115 -18.93 -14.37 -25.11
N GLY A 116 -17.84 -14.32 -24.33
CA GLY A 116 -17.42 -15.41 -23.45
C GLY A 116 -17.31 -15.08 -21.96
N CYS A 117 -17.20 -13.79 -21.57
CA CYS A 117 -16.81 -13.43 -20.20
C CYS A 117 -17.94 -13.44 -19.15
N TRP A 118 -19.20 -13.57 -19.53
CA TRP A 118 -20.34 -13.44 -18.60
C TRP A 118 -20.86 -14.76 -18.00
N SER A 119 -20.25 -15.92 -18.30
CA SER A 119 -20.73 -17.22 -17.81
C SER A 119 -20.12 -17.69 -16.48
N TRP A 120 -19.14 -16.96 -15.92
CA TRP A 120 -18.38 -17.40 -14.73
C TRP A 120 -18.47 -16.50 -13.49
N LEU A 121 -19.35 -15.49 -13.47
CA LEU A 121 -19.58 -14.66 -12.27
C LEU A 121 -20.77 -15.22 -11.45
N PRO A 122 -20.59 -15.53 -10.15
CA PRO A 122 -21.73 -15.80 -9.27
C PRO A 122 -22.60 -14.54 -9.14
N ARG A 123 -23.90 -14.68 -9.41
CA ARG A 123 -24.93 -13.67 -9.13
C ARG A 123 -24.94 -13.33 -7.63
N PHE A 124 -24.34 -12.21 -7.25
CA PHE A 124 -24.67 -11.53 -6.01
C PHE A 124 -25.90 -10.65 -6.25
N ARG A 125 -27.00 -11.02 -5.59
CA ARG A 125 -28.25 -10.27 -5.51
C ARG A 125 -28.20 -9.53 -4.17
N PHE A 126 -28.26 -8.21 -4.20
CA PHE A 126 -28.63 -7.41 -3.03
C PHE A 126 -30.11 -7.60 -2.73
#